data_AF-A0AAV4CDX0-F1
#
_entry.id   AF-A0AAV4CDX0-F1
#
_cell.length_a   1.000
_cell.length_b   1.000
_cell.length_c   1.000
_cell.angle_alpha   90.00
_cell.angle_beta   90.00
_cell.angle_gamma   90.00
#
_symmetry.space_group_name_H-M   'P 1'
#
loop_
_entity.id
_entity.type
_entity.pdbx_description
1 polymer ?
#
loop_
_entity_poly.entity_id
_entity_poly.type
_entity_poly.pdbx_seq_one_letter_code
_entity_poly.pdbx_strand_id
1 'polypeptide(L)'
;MQGHRLVCSNPRQKSPCRFQGGFAIHCATNVPTAQEEIRMKFSIYRLPFLPFRRLYDFPFHCVLLTSDATAPVERPVISSLEDLLAHPELEIGISPTCSKLITDMSIAEPGSKLARIWHRLVKSNQSEDRTFSSDDRYHVRRVLQGGYAYIADTPKGLLPSDLNFDYSQVRFSEIMHDQLYMTMPRNAFYKYDIERVLLPAWESGIIRSILDKWVPPDSKMKTSEVDKQTVVHISCLKVLLILIASGIGSAILSLVVEQLLYLRNRVQQESTSLNCFFTP
;
A
#
# COMPACT_ATOMS: atom_id res chain seq x y z
N MET A 1 -59.10 18.75 -31.92
CA MET A 1 -58.30 18.23 -30.78
C MET A 1 -57.31 17.23 -31.35
N GLN A 2 -56.02 17.58 -31.31
CA GLN A 2 -54.92 16.87 -31.98
C GLN A 2 -54.53 15.62 -31.18
N GLY A 3 -54.54 14.47 -31.85
CA GLY A 3 -54.06 13.20 -31.31
C GLY A 3 -52.56 13.05 -31.55
N HIS A 4 -51.78 12.98 -30.48
CA HIS A 4 -50.38 12.60 -30.55
C HIS A 4 -50.24 11.09 -30.30
N ARG A 5 -49.78 10.42 -31.35
CA ARG A 5 -49.43 9.00 -31.41
C ARG A 5 -48.02 8.84 -30.82
N LEU A 6 -47.88 8.16 -29.68
CA LEU A 6 -46.57 7.77 -29.15
C LEU A 6 -46.06 6.57 -29.95
N VAL A 7 -45.03 6.82 -30.76
CA VAL A 7 -44.27 5.79 -31.49
C VAL A 7 -43.25 5.19 -30.53
N CYS A 8 -43.45 3.94 -30.12
CA CYS A 8 -42.43 3.17 -29.42
C CYS A 8 -41.29 2.88 -30.40
N SER A 9 -40.15 3.55 -30.19
CA SER A 9 -38.91 3.25 -30.89
C SER A 9 -38.00 2.40 -29.99
N ASN A 10 -37.60 1.26 -30.56
CA ASN A 10 -36.39 0.48 -30.27
C ASN A 10 -36.39 -0.54 -29.08
N PRO A 11 -36.67 -1.84 -29.35
CA PRO A 11 -36.51 -2.93 -28.38
C PRO A 11 -35.07 -3.49 -28.27
N ARG A 12 -34.03 -2.78 -28.73
CA ARG A 12 -32.64 -3.28 -28.76
C ARG A 12 -31.63 -2.47 -27.94
N GLN A 13 -32.05 -1.82 -26.87
CA GLN A 13 -31.10 -1.25 -25.90
C GLN A 13 -31.03 -2.15 -24.67
N LYS A 14 -30.11 -3.14 -24.72
CA LYS A 14 -29.70 -3.91 -23.54
C LYS A 14 -28.90 -2.97 -22.64
N SER A 15 -29.56 -2.28 -21.73
CA SER A 15 -28.88 -1.72 -20.55
C SER A 15 -28.58 -2.88 -19.60
N PRO A 16 -27.34 -3.01 -19.09
CA PRO A 16 -27.02 -4.03 -18.11
C PRO A 16 -27.73 -3.72 -16.78
N CYS A 17 -28.39 -4.72 -16.20
CA CYS A 17 -28.91 -4.66 -14.85
C CYS A 17 -27.77 -4.30 -13.89
N ARG A 18 -27.95 -3.24 -13.08
CA ARG A 18 -27.02 -2.88 -12.01
C ARG A 18 -27.25 -3.79 -10.82
N PHE A 19 -26.20 -4.48 -10.39
CA PHE A 19 -26.14 -5.23 -9.14
C PHE A 19 -25.35 -4.41 -8.10
N GLN A 20 -25.79 -4.40 -6.85
CA GLN A 20 -25.15 -3.75 -5.69
C GLN A 20 -24.76 -4.83 -4.68
N GLY A 21 -23.55 -4.83 -4.14
CA GLY A 21 -23.11 -5.90 -3.26
C GLY A 21 -21.75 -5.66 -2.62
N GLY A 22 -21.75 -5.56 -1.29
CA GLY A 22 -20.59 -5.52 -0.39
C GLY A 22 -19.70 -4.28 -0.49
N PHE A 23 -18.86 -4.03 0.51
CA PHE A 23 -17.87 -2.95 0.48
C PHE A 23 -16.44 -3.52 0.55
N ALA A 24 -15.55 -2.99 -0.28
CA ALA A 24 -14.11 -3.23 -0.20
C ALA A 24 -13.36 -1.92 0.06
N ILE A 25 -12.26 -2.01 0.81
CA ILE A 25 -11.26 -0.96 0.81
C ILE A 25 -10.08 -1.35 -0.05
N HIS A 26 -9.67 -0.41 -0.90
CA HIS A 26 -8.43 -0.50 -1.66
C HIS A 26 -7.32 0.27 -0.94
N CYS A 27 -6.21 -0.39 -0.66
CA CYS A 27 -4.97 0.21 -0.12
C CYS A 27 -3.81 -0.21 -1.02
N ALA A 28 -3.01 0.71 -1.56
CA ALA A 28 -1.90 0.29 -2.41
C ALA A 28 -0.62 0.04 -1.65
N THR A 29 0.08 -0.94 -2.19
CA THR A 29 1.48 -1.19 -1.92
C THR A 29 2.30 -0.46 -2.96
N ASN A 30 2.56 0.83 -2.74
CA ASN A 30 3.46 1.59 -3.60
C ASN A 30 4.85 0.90 -3.67
N VAL A 31 5.18 0.25 -4.79
CA VAL A 31 6.50 -0.34 -5.10
C VAL A 31 7.07 0.45 -6.29
N PRO A 32 8.21 1.15 -6.14
CA PRO A 32 8.82 1.87 -7.25
C PRO A 32 9.41 0.88 -8.27
N THR A 33 8.80 0.80 -9.45
CA THR A 33 9.27 -0.02 -10.58
C THR A 33 10.08 0.84 -11.55
N ALA A 34 11.40 0.84 -11.37
CA ALA A 34 12.43 0.96 -12.41
C ALA A 34 13.80 1.16 -11.75
N GLN A 35 14.63 0.13 -11.65
CA GLN A 35 16.07 0.34 -11.49
C GLN A 35 16.89 -0.89 -11.88
N GLU A 36 18.00 -0.61 -12.56
CA GLU A 36 18.94 -1.57 -13.16
C GLU A 36 19.47 -2.59 -12.15
N GLU A 37 19.40 -3.86 -12.54
CA GLU A 37 19.88 -5.02 -11.79
C GLU A 37 21.42 -5.08 -11.84
N ILE A 38 22.11 -4.47 -10.87
CA ILE A 38 23.55 -4.66 -10.72
C ILE A 38 23.78 -5.90 -9.84
N ARG A 39 24.06 -7.04 -10.46
CA ARG A 39 24.50 -8.26 -9.77
C ARG A 39 25.95 -8.11 -9.29
N MET A 40 26.14 -7.78 -8.01
CA MET A 40 27.46 -7.87 -7.38
C MET A 40 27.69 -9.30 -6.86
N LYS A 41 28.64 -10.02 -7.47
CA LYS A 41 29.21 -11.25 -6.91
C LYS A 41 30.26 -10.88 -5.85
N PHE A 42 29.98 -11.14 -4.58
CA PHE A 42 31.00 -11.05 -3.53
C PHE A 42 31.85 -12.33 -3.52
N SER A 43 33.08 -12.24 -4.03
CA SER A 43 34.11 -13.24 -3.77
C SER A 43 34.84 -12.87 -2.47
N ILE A 44 34.59 -13.64 -1.41
CA ILE A 44 35.28 -13.47 -0.13
C ILE A 44 36.69 -14.06 -0.26
N TYR A 45 37.70 -13.19 -0.36
CA TYR A 45 39.09 -13.62 -0.31
C TYR A 45 39.51 -13.81 1.16
N ARG A 46 40.01 -15.01 1.49
CA ARG A 46 40.65 -15.33 2.78
C ARG A 46 41.94 -14.51 2.91
N LEU A 47 41.93 -13.49 3.76
CA LEU A 47 43.15 -12.80 4.19
C LEU A 47 43.89 -13.64 5.27
N PRO A 48 45.23 -13.70 5.23
CA PRO A 48 46.01 -14.44 6.22
C PRO A 48 46.04 -13.73 7.58
N PHE A 49 45.51 -14.46 8.57
CA PHE A 49 45.72 -14.39 10.02
C PHE A 49 46.55 -13.23 10.60
N LEU A 50 45.84 -12.30 11.25
CA LEU A 50 46.35 -11.52 12.39
C LEU A 50 45.87 -12.18 13.71
N PRO A 51 46.68 -12.23 14.77
CA PRO A 51 46.31 -12.88 16.03
C PRO A 51 45.46 -11.93 16.88
N PHE A 52 44.16 -11.83 16.58
CA PHE A 52 43.18 -11.24 17.49
C PHE A 52 42.62 -12.33 18.42
N ARG A 53 43.12 -12.37 19.66
CA ARG A 53 42.55 -13.17 20.74
C ARG A 53 41.37 -12.42 21.36
N ARG A 54 40.19 -13.06 21.38
CA ARG A 54 38.89 -12.68 21.99
C ARG A 54 37.96 -11.80 21.13
N LEU A 55 37.33 -12.40 20.13
CA LEU A 55 36.09 -11.92 19.50
C LEU A 55 35.19 -13.16 19.25
N TYR A 56 34.68 -13.78 20.32
CA TYR A 56 33.85 -14.99 20.21
C TYR A 56 32.33 -14.75 20.29
N ASP A 57 31.88 -13.49 20.41
CA ASP A 57 30.43 -13.17 20.54
C ASP A 57 29.82 -12.47 19.31
N PHE A 58 30.54 -12.39 18.18
CA PHE A 58 30.07 -11.65 16.99
C PHE A 58 29.01 -12.31 16.07
N PRO A 59 28.73 -13.63 16.06
CA PRO A 59 27.82 -14.18 15.06
C PRO A 59 26.35 -13.77 15.27
N PHE A 60 25.95 -13.43 16.50
CA PHE A 60 24.56 -13.05 16.80
C PHE A 60 24.20 -11.64 16.29
N HIS A 61 25.15 -10.70 16.26
CA HIS A 61 24.88 -9.35 15.79
C HIS A 61 24.69 -9.27 14.27
N CYS A 62 25.41 -10.07 13.48
CA CYS A 62 25.28 -10.06 12.02
C CYS A 62 23.92 -10.59 11.55
N VAL A 63 23.34 -11.59 12.22
CA VAL A 63 22.05 -12.18 11.86
C VAL A 63 20.89 -11.21 12.14
N LEU A 64 20.92 -10.51 13.27
CA LEU A 64 19.92 -9.50 13.64
C LEU A 64 19.94 -8.28 12.71
N LEU A 65 21.12 -7.77 12.37
CA LEU A 65 21.25 -6.62 11.46
C LEU A 65 20.76 -6.91 10.04
N THR A 66 20.97 -8.13 9.53
CA THR A 66 20.41 -8.52 8.23
C THR A 66 18.89 -8.68 8.27
N SER A 67 18.32 -9.12 9.40
CA SER A 67 16.88 -9.23 9.56
C SER A 67 16.21 -7.87 9.59
N ASP A 68 16.70 -6.92 10.37
CA ASP A 68 16.08 -5.59 10.51
C ASP A 68 16.31 -4.70 9.29
N ALA A 69 17.46 -4.80 8.62
CA ALA A 69 17.75 -4.01 7.41
C ALA A 69 16.99 -4.51 6.16
N THR A 70 16.50 -5.75 6.19
CA THR A 70 15.73 -6.36 5.10
C THR A 70 14.27 -6.61 5.47
N ALA A 71 13.89 -6.40 6.73
CA ALA A 71 12.51 -6.41 7.15
C ALA A 71 11.78 -5.37 6.29
N PRO A 72 10.88 -5.82 5.39
CA PRO A 72 10.05 -4.86 4.68
C PRO A 72 9.38 -4.03 5.75
N VAL A 73 9.39 -2.70 5.63
CA VAL A 73 8.63 -1.82 6.52
C VAL A 73 7.23 -2.42 6.60
N GLU A 74 6.91 -3.04 7.75
CA GLU A 74 5.65 -3.75 7.92
C GLU A 74 4.59 -2.68 7.87
N ARG A 75 3.99 -2.52 6.68
CA ARG A 75 2.87 -1.62 6.52
C ARG A 75 1.75 -2.20 7.38
N PRO A 76 1.03 -1.34 8.09
CA PRO A 76 -0.07 -1.81 8.91
C PRO A 76 -1.05 -2.59 8.03
N VAL A 77 -1.28 -3.84 8.42
CA VAL A 77 -2.28 -4.68 7.77
C VAL A 77 -3.63 -4.18 8.25
N ILE A 78 -4.32 -3.43 7.42
CA ILE A 78 -5.69 -3.00 7.71
C ILE A 78 -6.58 -4.20 7.45
N SER A 79 -7.02 -4.86 8.51
CA SER A 79 -7.92 -6.02 8.42
C SER A 79 -9.35 -5.67 8.82
N SER A 80 -9.49 -4.65 9.68
CA SER A 80 -10.75 -4.23 10.27
C SER A 80 -11.00 -2.73 10.11
N LEU A 81 -12.23 -2.33 10.35
CA LEU A 81 -12.63 -0.92 10.34
C LEU A 81 -11.95 -0.14 11.48
N GLU A 82 -11.65 -0.83 12.58
CA GLU A 82 -10.92 -0.27 13.72
C GLU A 82 -9.47 -0.01 13.35
N ASP A 83 -8.84 -0.92 12.59
CA ASP A 83 -7.46 -0.74 12.12
C ASP A 83 -7.38 0.51 11.23
N LEU A 84 -8.35 0.71 10.33
CA LEU A 84 -8.41 1.92 9.50
C LEU A 84 -8.51 3.20 10.35
N LEU A 85 -9.29 3.15 11.44
CA LEU A 85 -9.42 4.26 12.38
C LEU A 85 -8.15 4.49 13.23
N ALA A 86 -7.36 3.43 13.48
CA ALA A 86 -6.10 3.50 14.20
C ALA A 86 -4.98 4.19 13.39
N HIS A 87 -5.15 4.33 12.07
CA HIS A 87 -4.20 4.98 11.17
C HIS A 87 -4.70 6.34 10.69
N PRO A 88 -4.68 7.41 11.53
CA PRO A 88 -5.19 8.75 11.19
C PRO A 88 -4.45 9.40 10.01
N GLU A 89 -3.24 8.96 9.70
CA GLU A 89 -2.41 9.41 8.58
C GLU A 89 -2.96 9.02 7.19
N LEU A 90 -3.85 8.03 7.12
CA LEU A 90 -4.45 7.60 5.85
C LEU A 90 -5.61 8.53 5.46
N GLU A 91 -5.52 9.17 4.31
CA GLU A 91 -6.69 9.86 3.76
C GLU A 91 -7.74 8.82 3.33
N ILE A 92 -9.02 9.13 3.50
CA ILE A 92 -10.11 8.20 3.16
C ILE A 92 -11.00 8.86 2.12
N GLY A 93 -11.36 8.12 1.08
CA GLY A 93 -12.46 8.47 0.19
C GLY A 93 -13.49 7.36 0.08
N ILE A 94 -14.66 7.74 -0.40
CA ILE A 94 -15.77 6.82 -0.59
C ILE A 94 -16.48 7.11 -1.90
N SER A 95 -16.80 6.04 -2.64
CA SER A 95 -17.61 6.20 -3.85
C SER A 95 -19.05 6.56 -3.46
N PRO A 96 -19.67 7.56 -4.12
CA PRO A 96 -21.08 7.92 -3.88
C PRO A 96 -22.03 6.80 -4.29
N THR A 97 -21.58 5.76 -5.01
CA THR A 97 -22.38 4.56 -5.26
C THR A 97 -22.66 3.75 -4.00
N CYS A 98 -21.87 3.96 -2.94
CA CYS A 98 -22.06 3.37 -1.62
C CYS A 98 -23.18 4.07 -0.82
N SER A 99 -24.28 4.45 -1.48
CA SER A 99 -25.31 5.32 -0.91
C SER A 99 -25.93 4.79 0.39
N LYS A 100 -26.13 3.47 0.48
CA LYS A 100 -26.63 2.81 1.69
C LYS A 100 -25.64 2.97 2.84
N LEU A 101 -24.37 2.61 2.63
CA LEU A 101 -23.33 2.79 3.64
C LEU A 101 -23.15 4.24 4.05
N ILE A 102 -23.19 5.17 3.10
CA ILE A 102 -23.14 6.61 3.39
C ILE A 102 -24.30 7.01 4.31
N THR A 103 -25.50 6.51 4.03
CA THR A 103 -26.67 6.77 4.87
C THR A 103 -26.50 6.15 6.26
N ASP A 104 -26.12 4.87 6.33
CA ASP A 104 -25.90 4.14 7.59
C ASP A 104 -24.83 4.83 8.45
N MET A 105 -23.74 5.28 7.84
CA MET A 105 -22.69 6.06 8.50
C MET A 105 -23.18 7.43 8.99
N SER A 106 -24.02 8.11 8.22
CA SER A 106 -24.54 9.44 8.56
C SER A 106 -25.55 9.44 9.71
N ILE A 107 -26.26 8.33 9.92
CA ILE A 107 -27.25 8.15 11.00
C ILE A 107 -26.73 7.30 12.16
N ALA A 108 -25.51 6.76 12.06
CA ALA A 108 -24.94 5.90 13.08
C ALA A 108 -24.82 6.63 14.42
N GLU A 109 -24.94 5.87 15.52
CA GLU A 109 -24.86 6.42 16.87
C GLU A 109 -23.52 7.16 17.08
N PRO A 110 -23.52 8.35 17.70
CA PRO A 110 -22.29 9.08 17.99
C PRO A 110 -21.30 8.22 18.79
N GLY A 111 -20.05 8.16 18.33
CA GLY A 111 -19.00 7.34 18.94
C GLY A 111 -18.91 5.92 18.40
N SER A 112 -19.90 5.43 17.64
CA SER A 112 -19.78 4.18 16.89
C SER A 112 -18.65 4.25 15.85
N LYS A 113 -18.10 3.10 15.46
CA LYS A 113 -17.02 3.03 14.44
C LYS A 113 -17.44 3.71 13.13
N LEU A 114 -18.69 3.48 12.68
CA LEU A 114 -19.25 4.08 11.47
C LEU A 114 -19.36 5.60 11.58
N ALA A 115 -19.84 6.13 12.72
CA ALA A 115 -19.92 7.58 12.94
C ALA A 115 -18.52 8.22 12.98
N ARG A 116 -17.51 7.54 13.54
CA ARG A 116 -16.12 8.01 13.53
C ARG A 116 -15.56 8.10 12.11
N ILE A 117 -15.84 7.12 11.26
CA ILE A 117 -15.45 7.14 9.84
C ILE A 117 -16.19 8.23 9.08
N TRP A 118 -17.50 8.37 9.31
CA TRP A 118 -18.28 9.44 8.71
C TRP A 118 -17.69 10.80 9.02
N HIS A 119 -17.39 11.06 10.29
CA HIS A 119 -16.79 12.32 10.72
C HIS A 119 -15.44 12.56 10.04
N ARG A 120 -14.62 11.51 9.89
CA ARG A 120 -13.34 11.59 9.17
C ARG A 120 -13.51 11.91 7.69
N LEU A 121 -14.46 11.26 7.00
CA LEU A 121 -14.79 11.54 5.60
C LEU A 121 -15.28 12.98 5.41
N VAL A 122 -16.18 13.46 6.27
CA VAL A 122 -16.68 14.85 6.23
C VAL A 122 -15.54 15.84 6.46
N LYS A 123 -14.63 15.55 7.41
CA LYS A 123 -13.45 16.37 7.66
C LYS A 123 -12.50 16.38 6.47
N SER A 124 -12.19 15.22 5.87
CA SER A 124 -11.35 15.12 4.67
C SER A 124 -11.96 15.87 3.48
N ASN A 125 -13.28 15.88 3.36
CA ASN A 125 -13.97 16.62 2.31
C ASN A 125 -13.85 18.14 2.43
N GLN A 126 -13.48 18.68 3.61
CA GLN A 126 -13.20 20.11 3.76
C GLN A 126 -11.84 20.49 3.17
N SER A 127 -10.88 19.56 3.16
CA SER A 127 -9.55 19.75 2.57
C SER A 127 -9.46 19.29 1.11
N GLU A 128 -10.27 18.30 0.73
CA GLU A 128 -10.24 17.68 -0.60
C GLU A 128 -11.67 17.46 -1.13
N ASP A 129 -12.09 18.30 -2.09
CA ASP A 129 -13.41 18.27 -2.73
C ASP A 129 -13.77 16.93 -3.41
N ARG A 130 -12.76 16.07 -3.64
CA ARG A 130 -12.89 14.78 -4.33
C ARG A 130 -12.98 13.59 -3.38
N THR A 131 -13.16 13.83 -2.09
CA THR A 131 -13.36 12.77 -1.09
C THR A 131 -14.56 11.87 -1.43
N PHE A 132 -15.63 12.47 -1.99
CA PHE A 132 -16.86 11.78 -2.45
C PHE A 132 -16.96 11.71 -4.00
N SER A 133 -15.84 11.60 -4.71
CA SER A 133 -15.85 11.58 -6.17
C SER A 133 -16.57 10.35 -6.73
N SER A 134 -17.34 10.54 -7.81
CA SER A 134 -17.95 9.43 -8.57
C SER A 134 -16.99 8.76 -9.56
N ASP A 135 -15.77 9.29 -9.72
CA ASP A 135 -14.74 8.71 -10.57
C ASP A 135 -13.92 7.67 -9.80
N ASP A 136 -14.28 6.39 -9.93
CA ASP A 136 -13.56 5.30 -9.27
C ASP A 136 -12.07 5.27 -9.70
N ARG A 137 -11.73 5.73 -10.92
CA ARG A 137 -10.33 5.79 -11.40
C ARG A 137 -9.51 6.85 -10.68
N TYR A 138 -10.15 7.89 -10.16
CA TYR A 138 -9.50 8.89 -9.31
C TYR A 138 -9.03 8.24 -8.01
N HIS A 139 -9.96 7.56 -7.33
CA HIS A 139 -9.68 6.90 -6.06
C HIS A 139 -8.63 5.80 -6.22
N VAL A 140 -8.73 4.93 -7.23
CA VAL A 140 -7.72 3.89 -7.48
C VAL A 140 -6.33 4.50 -7.71
N ARG A 141 -6.22 5.60 -8.46
CA ARG A 141 -4.92 6.29 -8.66
C ARG A 141 -4.35 6.85 -7.34
N ARG A 142 -5.19 7.42 -6.48
CA ARG A 142 -4.79 7.93 -5.16
C ARG A 142 -4.33 6.80 -4.25
N VAL A 143 -5.08 5.70 -4.24
CA VAL A 143 -4.71 4.46 -3.54
C VAL A 143 -3.30 4.04 -3.97
N LEU A 144 -3.04 3.93 -5.28
CA LEU A 144 -1.73 3.57 -5.86
C LEU A 144 -0.57 4.50 -5.46
N GLN A 145 -0.84 5.78 -5.24
CA GLN A 145 0.15 6.74 -4.73
C GLN A 145 0.51 6.53 -3.25
N GLY A 146 -0.26 5.72 -2.53
CA GLY A 146 -0.09 5.46 -1.10
C GLY A 146 -0.69 6.56 -0.21
N GLY A 147 -0.81 6.27 1.08
CA GLY A 147 -1.38 7.22 2.06
C GLY A 147 -2.90 7.42 1.92
N TYR A 148 -3.59 6.62 1.12
CA TYR A 148 -5.01 6.77 0.81
C TYR A 148 -5.74 5.42 0.83
N ALA A 149 -6.92 5.40 1.46
CA ALA A 149 -7.84 4.27 1.53
C ALA A 149 -9.15 4.61 0.82
N TYR A 150 -9.60 3.74 -0.08
CA TYR A 150 -10.80 3.96 -0.87
C TYR A 150 -11.88 2.93 -0.56
N ILE A 151 -13.04 3.39 -0.05
CA ILE A 151 -14.22 2.56 0.22
C ILE A 151 -15.14 2.51 -1.01
N ALA A 152 -15.36 1.32 -1.56
CA ALA A 152 -16.17 1.11 -2.77
C ALA A 152 -17.13 -0.08 -2.64
N ASP A 153 -18.20 -0.09 -3.44
CA ASP A 153 -19.14 -1.21 -3.55
C ASP A 153 -18.50 -2.33 -4.41
N THR A 154 -18.38 -3.54 -3.88
CA THR A 154 -17.60 -4.66 -4.45
C THR A 154 -17.98 -5.11 -5.88
N PRO A 155 -19.18 -4.92 -6.48
CA PRO A 155 -19.47 -5.52 -7.80
C PRO A 155 -18.73 -4.82 -8.93
N LYS A 156 -18.22 -3.60 -8.72
CA LYS A 156 -17.46 -2.84 -9.71
C LYS A 156 -15.97 -2.77 -9.41
N GLY A 157 -15.58 -2.78 -8.12
CA GLY A 157 -14.18 -2.75 -7.69
C GLY A 157 -13.45 -4.09 -7.79
N LEU A 158 -14.19 -5.20 -7.92
CA LEU A 158 -13.62 -6.56 -7.95
C LEU A 158 -13.19 -7.04 -9.32
N LEU A 159 -13.54 -6.38 -10.44
CA LEU A 159 -13.16 -6.88 -11.76
C LEU A 159 -11.65 -6.69 -11.96
N PRO A 160 -10.84 -7.75 -11.79
CA PRO A 160 -9.39 -7.70 -11.94
C PRO A 160 -9.01 -7.86 -13.42
N SER A 161 -9.98 -7.80 -14.33
CA SER A 161 -9.83 -8.26 -15.71
C SER A 161 -8.89 -7.40 -16.54
N ASP A 162 -8.61 -6.15 -16.15
CA ASP A 162 -7.83 -5.24 -17.00
C ASP A 162 -6.52 -4.73 -16.41
N LEU A 163 -6.23 -4.92 -15.11
CA LEU A 163 -5.13 -4.17 -14.48
C LEU A 163 -4.32 -5.02 -13.47
N ASN A 164 -3.06 -5.27 -13.83
CA ASN A 164 -1.96 -5.72 -12.95
C ASN A 164 -1.70 -4.67 -11.86
N PHE A 165 -2.59 -4.49 -10.90
CA PHE A 165 -2.42 -3.47 -9.87
C PHE A 165 -1.96 -4.04 -8.52
N ASP A 166 -0.90 -3.42 -8.01
CA ASP A 166 -0.29 -3.61 -6.69
C ASP A 166 -1.12 -2.94 -5.57
N TYR A 167 -2.37 -3.37 -5.37
CA TYR A 167 -3.13 -2.97 -4.18
C TYR A 167 -3.85 -4.14 -3.52
N SER A 168 -3.84 -4.12 -2.18
CA SER A 168 -4.57 -5.06 -1.35
C SER A 168 -6.02 -4.62 -1.23
N GLN A 169 -6.95 -5.58 -1.39
CA GLN A 169 -8.36 -5.38 -1.11
C GLN A 169 -8.73 -6.07 0.19
N VAL A 170 -9.47 -5.36 1.04
CA VAL A 170 -9.95 -5.89 2.33
C VAL A 170 -11.46 -5.77 2.36
N ARG A 171 -12.13 -6.90 2.57
CA ARG A 171 -13.59 -6.99 2.69
C ARG A 171 -13.98 -6.89 4.16
N PHE A 172 -14.82 -5.91 4.51
CA PHE A 172 -15.34 -5.78 5.88
C PHE A 172 -16.66 -6.53 6.02
N SER A 173 -16.62 -7.69 6.66
CA SER A 173 -17.81 -8.47 6.99
C SER A 173 -18.79 -7.69 7.89
N GLU A 174 -18.28 -6.80 8.76
CA GLU A 174 -19.09 -5.98 9.68
C GLU A 174 -20.08 -5.03 8.96
N ILE A 175 -19.79 -4.65 7.71
CA ILE A 175 -20.56 -3.68 6.92
C ILE A 175 -21.35 -4.38 5.81
N MET A 176 -21.29 -5.72 5.76
CA MET A 176 -21.97 -6.48 4.73
C MET A 176 -23.48 -6.49 4.98
N HIS A 177 -24.19 -5.90 4.03
CA HIS A 177 -25.58 -6.20 3.79
C HIS A 177 -25.64 -7.09 2.54
N ASP A 178 -25.27 -8.37 2.72
CA ASP A 178 -25.10 -9.39 1.67
C ASP A 178 -26.42 -9.87 1.06
N GLN A 179 -27.31 -8.95 0.76
CA GLN A 179 -28.54 -9.26 0.06
C GLN A 179 -28.58 -8.44 -1.21
N LEU A 180 -28.25 -9.12 -2.32
CA LEU A 180 -28.57 -8.67 -3.65
C LEU A 180 -30.08 -8.67 -3.79
N TYR A 181 -30.68 -7.49 -3.89
CA TYR A 181 -32.13 -7.36 -4.10
C TYR A 181 -32.42 -7.05 -5.57
N MET A 182 -33.45 -7.69 -6.10
CA MET A 182 -34.10 -7.24 -7.33
C MET A 182 -35.23 -6.27 -6.94
N THR A 183 -35.12 -5.01 -7.33
CA THR A 183 -36.18 -4.03 -7.09
C THR A 183 -37.15 -4.01 -8.27
N MET A 184 -38.44 -3.97 -7.96
CA MET A 184 -39.53 -3.90 -8.95
C MET A 184 -40.47 -2.75 -8.61
N PRO A 185 -41.12 -2.12 -9.60
CA PRO A 185 -42.19 -1.16 -9.36
C PRO A 185 -43.28 -1.74 -8.46
N ARG A 186 -43.87 -0.90 -7.59
CA ARG A 186 -45.05 -1.30 -6.81
C ARG A 186 -46.15 -1.72 -7.78
N ASN A 187 -46.72 -2.91 -7.58
CA ASN A 187 -47.78 -3.51 -8.41
C ASN A 187 -47.35 -3.98 -9.81
N ALA A 188 -46.07 -4.29 -10.04
CA ALA A 188 -45.66 -4.95 -11.28
C ALA A 188 -46.37 -6.31 -11.44
N PHE A 189 -47.07 -6.51 -12.57
CA PHE A 189 -47.87 -7.72 -12.83
C PHE A 189 -47.02 -9.00 -12.84
N TYR A 190 -45.74 -8.90 -13.22
CA TYR A 190 -44.79 -10.00 -13.31
C TYR A 190 -44.06 -10.29 -11.98
N LYS A 191 -44.35 -9.55 -10.90
CA LYS A 191 -43.63 -9.70 -9.63
C LYS A 191 -43.69 -11.14 -9.13
N TYR A 192 -44.89 -11.70 -9.10
CA TYR A 192 -45.12 -13.05 -8.60
C TYR A 192 -44.43 -14.12 -9.46
N ASP A 193 -44.48 -13.97 -10.79
CA ASP A 193 -43.85 -14.91 -11.71
C ASP A 193 -42.32 -14.90 -11.56
N ILE A 194 -41.72 -13.73 -11.38
CA ILE A 194 -40.27 -13.63 -11.14
C ILE A 194 -39.90 -14.20 -9.77
N GLU A 195 -40.64 -13.89 -8.70
CA GLU A 195 -40.41 -14.46 -7.36
C GLU A 195 -40.48 -16.00 -7.38
N ARG A 196 -41.45 -16.55 -8.12
CA ARG A 196 -41.65 -18.00 -8.28
C ARG A 196 -40.49 -18.69 -9.01
N VAL A 197 -39.78 -17.98 -9.90
CA VAL A 197 -38.61 -18.53 -10.62
C VAL A 197 -37.31 -18.29 -9.86
N LEU A 198 -37.17 -17.14 -9.20
CA LEU A 198 -35.97 -16.77 -8.48
C LEU A 198 -35.69 -17.69 -7.29
N LEU A 199 -36.72 -18.05 -6.51
CA LEU A 199 -36.53 -18.89 -5.33
C LEU A 199 -35.97 -20.28 -5.69
N PRO A 200 -36.57 -21.04 -6.63
CA PRO A 200 -35.98 -22.29 -7.10
C PRO A 200 -34.60 -22.12 -7.74
N ALA A 201 -34.36 -21.03 -8.48
CA ALA A 201 -33.05 -20.76 -9.09
C ALA A 201 -31.96 -20.48 -8.03
N TRP A 202 -32.34 -19.89 -6.90
CA TRP A 202 -31.46 -19.69 -5.75
C TRP A 202 -31.20 -21.00 -5.03
N GLU A 203 -32.26 -21.74 -4.67
CA GLU A 203 -32.17 -23.02 -3.94
C GLU A 203 -31.42 -24.11 -4.73
N SER A 204 -31.57 -24.12 -6.05
CA SER A 204 -30.82 -25.02 -6.95
C SER A 204 -29.34 -24.63 -7.11
N GLY A 205 -28.92 -23.47 -6.61
CA GLY A 205 -27.55 -22.97 -6.75
C GLY A 205 -27.21 -22.44 -8.14
N ILE A 206 -28.18 -22.31 -9.06
CA ILE A 206 -27.95 -21.76 -10.41
C ILE A 206 -27.43 -20.32 -10.32
N ILE A 207 -28.04 -19.49 -9.47
CA ILE A 207 -27.61 -18.10 -9.27
C ILE A 207 -26.18 -18.06 -8.74
N ARG A 208 -25.83 -18.93 -7.80
CA ARG A 208 -24.46 -19.05 -7.28
C ARG A 208 -23.48 -19.49 -8.35
N SER A 209 -23.83 -20.46 -9.18
CA SER A 209 -23.00 -20.89 -10.32
C SER A 209 -22.77 -19.78 -11.35
N ILE A 210 -23.78 -18.95 -11.61
CA ILE A 210 -23.63 -17.76 -12.46
C ILE A 210 -22.69 -16.76 -11.80
N LEU A 211 -22.88 -16.47 -10.51
CA LEU A 211 -22.00 -15.56 -9.77
C LEU A 211 -20.55 -16.06 -9.79
N ASP A 212 -20.31 -17.32 -9.47
CA ASP A 212 -18.97 -17.93 -9.47
C ASP A 212 -18.31 -17.94 -10.86
N LYS A 213 -19.12 -17.92 -11.93
CA LYS A 213 -18.63 -17.85 -13.32
C LYS A 213 -18.17 -16.45 -13.71
N TRP A 214 -18.84 -15.40 -13.22
CA TRP A 214 -18.56 -14.01 -13.59
C TRP A 214 -17.73 -13.25 -12.56
N VAL A 215 -17.77 -13.68 -11.31
CA VAL A 215 -16.99 -13.18 -10.18
C VAL A 215 -16.02 -14.30 -9.82
N PRO A 216 -14.72 -14.18 -10.13
CA PRO A 216 -13.77 -15.21 -9.76
C PRO A 216 -13.82 -15.40 -8.24
N PRO A 217 -13.84 -16.65 -7.74
CA PRO A 217 -13.84 -16.90 -6.31
C PRO A 217 -12.62 -16.24 -5.66
N ASP A 218 -12.80 -15.69 -4.45
CA ASP A 218 -11.75 -14.97 -3.70
C ASP A 218 -10.44 -15.79 -3.61
N SER A 219 -10.51 -17.13 -3.67
CA SER A 219 -9.34 -18.03 -3.68
C SER A 219 -8.44 -17.91 -4.91
N LYS A 220 -8.93 -17.34 -6.03
CA LYS A 220 -8.12 -16.99 -7.20
C LYS A 220 -7.52 -15.58 -7.11
N MET A 221 -8.02 -14.74 -6.21
CA MET A 221 -7.34 -13.52 -5.75
C MET A 221 -6.33 -13.85 -4.64
N LYS A 222 -5.75 -15.07 -4.64
CA LYS A 222 -4.49 -15.26 -3.93
C LYS A 222 -3.54 -14.21 -4.49
N THR A 223 -3.32 -13.16 -3.70
CA THR A 223 -2.11 -12.36 -3.73
C THR A 223 -1.05 -13.36 -4.04
N SER A 224 -0.48 -13.27 -5.25
CA SER A 224 0.67 -14.07 -5.57
C SER A 224 1.57 -13.85 -4.38
N GLU A 225 1.81 -14.89 -3.58
CA GLU A 225 3.00 -14.92 -2.74
C GLU A 225 4.10 -14.84 -3.79
N VAL A 226 4.38 -13.61 -4.22
CA VAL A 226 5.53 -13.26 -5.01
C VAL A 226 6.60 -13.74 -4.08
N ASP A 227 7.15 -14.91 -4.42
CA ASP A 227 8.26 -15.54 -3.75
C ASP A 227 9.25 -14.42 -3.54
N LYS A 228 9.29 -13.89 -2.31
CA LYS A 228 9.91 -12.60 -2.03
C LYS A 228 11.39 -12.87 -2.10
N GLN A 229 11.94 -12.87 -3.32
CA GLN A 229 13.36 -12.72 -3.51
C GLN A 229 13.71 -11.45 -2.76
N THR A 230 14.45 -11.63 -1.67
CA THR A 230 14.95 -10.56 -0.81
C THR A 230 16.01 -9.81 -1.61
N VAL A 231 15.55 -9.01 -2.57
CA VAL A 231 16.40 -8.09 -3.31
C VAL A 231 16.74 -6.97 -2.34
N VAL A 232 17.93 -7.05 -1.76
CA VAL A 232 18.47 -5.98 -0.92
C VAL A 232 18.79 -4.80 -1.82
N HIS A 233 17.95 -3.76 -1.78
CA HIS A 233 18.23 -2.55 -2.53
C HIS A 233 19.47 -1.84 -1.97
N ILE A 234 20.29 -1.30 -2.88
CA ILE A 234 21.48 -0.48 -2.55
C ILE A 234 21.10 0.75 -1.69
N SER A 235 19.84 1.18 -1.72
CA SER A 235 19.33 2.23 -0.84
C SER A 235 19.48 1.90 0.65
N CYS A 236 19.33 0.64 1.06
CA CYS A 236 19.56 0.21 2.45
C CYS A 236 21.04 0.30 2.86
N LEU A 237 21.95 0.25 1.88
CA LEU A 237 23.41 0.37 2.08
C LEU A 237 23.90 1.82 2.11
N LYS A 238 23.07 2.83 1.79
CA LYS A 238 23.50 4.23 1.72
C LYS A 238 24.12 4.74 3.01
N VAL A 239 23.49 4.45 4.15
CA VAL A 239 24.00 4.89 5.46
C VAL A 239 25.36 4.25 5.76
N LEU A 240 25.50 2.95 5.49
CA LEU A 240 26.76 2.24 5.67
C LEU A 240 27.87 2.80 4.76
N LEU A 241 27.56 3.07 3.49
CA LEU A 241 28.49 3.66 2.54
C LEU A 241 28.94 5.06 2.95
N ILE A 242 28.01 5.90 3.44
CA ILE A 242 28.33 7.22 3.99
C ILE A 242 29.26 7.09 5.20
N LEU A 243 28.99 6.12 6.08
CA LEU A 243 29.80 5.90 7.28
C LEU A 243 31.23 5.44 6.92
N ILE A 244 31.36 4.51 5.97
CA ILE A 244 32.67 4.07 5.44
C ILE A 244 33.42 5.22 4.80
N ALA A 245 32.76 6.01 3.94
CA ALA A 245 33.38 7.16 3.29
C ALA A 245 33.83 8.21 4.32
N SER A 246 33.04 8.45 5.36
CA SER A 246 33.38 9.38 6.44
C SER A 246 34.59 8.90 7.26
N GLY A 247 34.70 7.59 7.52
CA GLY A 247 35.84 6.99 8.20
C GLY A 247 37.13 7.05 7.37
N ILE A 248 37.04 6.86 6.06
CA ILE A 248 38.19 7.03 5.16
C ILE A 248 38.64 8.50 5.15
N GLY A 249 37.68 9.43 5.08
CA GLY A 249 37.96 10.87 5.14
C GLY A 249 38.67 11.29 6.43
N SER A 250 38.21 10.81 7.59
CA SER A 250 38.84 11.11 8.87
C SER A 250 40.23 10.52 9.01
N ALA A 251 40.46 9.30 8.50
CA ALA A 251 41.79 8.68 8.50
C ALA A 251 42.80 9.46 7.64
N ILE A 252 42.40 9.88 6.43
CA ILE A 252 43.25 10.71 5.56
C ILE A 252 43.57 12.04 6.23
N LEU A 253 42.56 12.70 6.84
CA LEU A 253 42.76 13.96 7.55
C LEU A 253 43.75 13.82 8.72
N SER A 254 43.62 12.75 9.52
CA SER A 254 44.54 12.46 10.62
C SER A 254 45.98 12.32 10.12
N LEU A 255 46.19 11.60 9.02
CA LEU A 255 47.51 11.37 8.44
C LEU A 255 48.14 12.69 7.93
N VAL A 256 47.34 13.55 7.30
CA VAL A 256 47.79 14.90 6.88
C VAL A 256 48.20 15.75 8.09
N VAL A 257 47.42 15.73 9.17
CA VAL A 257 47.73 16.47 10.40
C VAL A 257 49.02 15.95 11.04
N GLU A 258 49.21 14.63 11.12
CA GLU A 258 50.44 14.03 11.64
C GLU A 258 51.67 14.43 10.81
N GLN A 259 51.57 14.41 9.48
CA GLN A 259 52.65 14.83 8.59
C GLN A 259 53.00 16.32 8.76
N LEU A 260 52.00 17.19 8.91
CA LEU A 260 52.20 18.61 9.17
C LEU A 260 52.87 18.86 10.54
N LEU A 261 52.44 18.15 11.58
CA LEU A 261 53.05 18.22 12.91
C LEU A 261 54.50 17.71 12.90
N TYR A 262 54.76 16.61 12.17
CA TYR A 262 56.10 16.06 12.00
C TYR A 262 57.04 17.07 11.31
N LEU A 263 56.60 17.67 10.20
CA LEU A 263 57.37 18.70 9.50
C LEU A 263 57.63 19.92 10.39
N ARG A 264 56.62 20.39 11.13
CA ARG A 264 56.77 21.51 12.08
C ARG A 264 57.81 21.21 13.15
N ASN A 265 57.76 20.03 13.76
CA ASN A 265 58.70 19.63 14.81
C ASN A 265 60.13 19.52 14.25
N ARG A 266 60.29 19.01 13.03
CA ARG A 266 61.59 18.93 12.35
C ARG A 266 62.21 20.31 12.11
N VAL A 267 61.42 21.27 11.61
CA VAL A 267 61.88 22.65 11.39
C VAL A 267 62.28 23.32 12.72
N GLN A 268 61.51 23.10 13.79
CA GLN A 268 61.86 23.62 15.11
C GLN A 268 63.18 23.02 15.64
N GLN A 269 63.41 21.73 15.43
CA GLN A 269 64.64 21.06 15.85
C GLN A 269 65.88 21.55 15.08
N GLU A 270 65.73 21.83 13.78
CA GLU A 270 66.80 22.46 12.98
C GLU A 270 67.09 23.89 13.48
N SER A 271 66.05 24.67 13.83
CA SER A 271 66.23 26.03 14.36
C SER A 271 66.91 26.09 15.73
N THR A 272 66.64 25.13 16.63
CA THR A 272 67.32 25.06 17.93
C THR A 272 68.77 24.63 17.79
N SER A 273 69.08 23.73 16.84
CA SER A 273 70.47 23.32 16.58
C SER A 273 71.36 24.47 16.06
N LEU A 274 70.80 25.39 15.27
CA LEU A 274 71.50 26.58 14.78
C LEU A 274 71.80 27.59 15.89
N ASN A 275 70.89 27.78 16.85
CA ASN A 275 71.09 28.71 17.97
C ASN A 275 72.19 28.28 18.94
N CYS A 276 72.42 26.97 19.11
CA CYS A 276 73.52 26.47 19.94
C CYS A 276 74.91 26.70 19.32
N PHE A 277 74.99 26.98 18.02
CA PHE A 277 76.26 27.27 17.34
C PHE A 277 76.69 28.74 17.44
N PHE A 278 75.79 29.64 17.84
CA PHE A 278 76.03 31.09 17.86
C PHE A 278 76.07 31.72 19.26
N THR A 279 76.11 30.91 20.32
CA THR A 279 76.40 31.39 21.67
C THR A 279 77.91 31.34 21.92
N PRO A 280 78.61 32.49 22.02
CA PRO A 280 80.05 32.57 22.30
C PRO A 280 80.42 32.19 23.73
#